data_AF-A0A7C1R110-F1
#
_entry.id   AF-A0A7C1R110-F1
#
_cell.length_a   1.000
_cell.length_b   1.000
_cell.length_c   1.000
_cell.angle_alpha   90.00
_cell.angle_beta   90.00
_cell.angle_gamma   90.00
#
_symmetry.space_group_name_H-M   'P 1'
#
loop_
_entity.id
_entity.type
_entity.pdbx_description
1 polymer ?
#
loop_
_entity_poly.entity_id
_entity_poly.type
_entity_poly.pdbx_seq_one_letter_code
_entity_poly.pdbx_strand_id
1 'polypeptide(L)'
;DAGVQKLWACRSGLRSEDWQPITQGLSSFNVDKERLGVYPGSPAWFRRSLRRGDSLTAFELHPSESGQLANWATGRRVRVLHEDGLKGLLKQLPPVHPRLMVLIDPSYEVKSEYADVAKTLLKAWQKCRHGVYLVWFPILTTGLHAALKQAVKESPLRKVWCSEIHLKTPPERGMTGSGLLVVNPPWGFDGRFSAMIDDIAGDQALGFSHEHNWLIPE
;
A
#
# COMPACT_ATOMS: atom_id res chain seq x y z
N ASP A 1 -1.71 -12.60 -15.34
CA ASP A 1 -1.10 -12.11 -16.60
C ASP A 1 -1.27 -10.61 -16.87
N ALA A 2 -2.26 -9.92 -16.29
CA ALA A 2 -2.49 -8.48 -16.52
C ALA A 2 -1.82 -7.52 -15.50
N GLY A 3 -1.11 -8.03 -14.50
CA GLY A 3 -0.47 -7.24 -13.44
C GLY A 3 1.04 -7.44 -13.42
N VAL A 4 1.57 -7.95 -12.29
CA VAL A 4 3.03 -8.11 -12.07
C VAL A 4 3.73 -8.93 -13.17
N GLN A 5 3.06 -9.88 -13.82
CA GLN A 5 3.65 -10.63 -14.95
C GLN A 5 3.90 -9.74 -16.18
N LYS A 6 2.97 -8.83 -16.50
CA LYS A 6 3.13 -7.90 -17.62
C LYS A 6 4.19 -6.85 -17.31
N LEU A 7 4.19 -6.33 -16.07
CA LEU A 7 5.28 -5.50 -15.54
C LEU A 7 6.65 -6.22 -15.66
N TRP A 8 6.69 -7.49 -15.25
CA TRP A 8 7.91 -8.29 -15.34
C TRP A 8 8.36 -8.45 -16.79
N ALA A 9 7.45 -8.74 -17.72
CA ALA A 9 7.77 -8.87 -19.13
C ALA A 9 8.34 -7.58 -19.75
N CYS A 10 7.83 -6.41 -19.37
CA CYS A 10 8.31 -5.11 -19.87
C CYS A 10 9.42 -4.46 -19.03
N ARG A 11 9.95 -5.15 -18.01
CA ARG A 11 10.87 -4.57 -17.01
C ARG A 11 12.14 -3.91 -17.57
N SER A 12 12.61 -4.33 -18.74
CA SER A 12 13.79 -3.75 -19.40
C SER A 12 13.54 -2.35 -19.96
N GLY A 13 12.28 -1.96 -20.13
CA GLY A 13 11.86 -0.63 -20.61
C GLY A 13 11.57 0.38 -19.49
N LEU A 14 11.67 -0.02 -18.22
CA LEU A 14 11.43 0.85 -17.07
C LEU A 14 12.57 1.87 -16.94
N ARG A 15 12.24 3.15 -16.82
CA ARG A 15 13.20 4.26 -16.86
C ARG A 15 13.54 4.76 -15.46
N SER A 16 12.58 4.77 -14.56
CA SER A 16 12.79 5.19 -13.18
C SER A 16 13.70 4.21 -12.45
N GLU A 17 14.77 4.73 -11.82
CA GLU A 17 15.70 3.93 -11.01
C GLU A 17 15.01 3.29 -9.80
N ASP A 18 13.87 3.83 -9.37
CA ASP A 18 13.07 3.32 -8.26
C ASP A 18 12.41 1.97 -8.55
N TRP A 19 12.42 1.51 -9.81
CA TRP A 19 12.05 0.14 -10.16
C TRP A 19 13.12 -0.89 -9.80
N GLN A 20 14.38 -0.51 -9.60
CA GLN A 20 15.45 -1.47 -9.31
C GLN A 20 15.21 -2.23 -7.99
N PRO A 21 14.87 -1.60 -6.85
CA PRO A 21 14.56 -2.33 -5.62
C PRO A 21 13.37 -3.29 -5.77
N ILE A 22 12.38 -2.91 -6.58
CA ILE A 22 11.18 -3.74 -6.85
C ILE A 22 11.54 -4.95 -7.69
N THR A 23 12.22 -4.76 -8.83
CA THR A 23 12.60 -5.86 -9.73
C THR A 23 13.60 -6.81 -9.07
N GLN A 24 14.57 -6.30 -8.29
CA GLN A 24 15.47 -7.13 -7.48
C GLN A 24 14.70 -7.90 -6.40
N GLY A 25 13.72 -7.27 -5.75
CA GLY A 25 12.85 -7.93 -4.79
C GLY A 25 12.10 -9.09 -5.43
N LEU A 26 11.38 -8.85 -6.53
CA LEU A 26 10.67 -9.89 -7.28
C LEU A 26 11.61 -11.02 -7.71
N SER A 27 12.79 -10.67 -8.25
CA SER A 27 13.82 -11.63 -8.62
C SER A 27 14.31 -12.47 -7.43
N SER A 28 14.43 -11.91 -6.24
CA SER A 28 14.91 -12.64 -5.06
C SER A 28 13.94 -13.70 -4.55
N PHE A 29 12.64 -13.57 -4.83
CA PHE A 29 11.61 -14.56 -4.47
C PHE A 29 11.38 -15.61 -5.56
N ASN A 30 11.99 -15.46 -6.73
CA ASN A 30 11.71 -16.28 -7.90
C ASN A 30 13.00 -16.87 -8.48
N VAL A 31 13.07 -18.20 -8.56
CA VAL A 31 14.20 -18.91 -9.18
C VAL A 31 14.19 -18.68 -10.69
N ASP A 32 13.03 -18.87 -11.32
CA ASP A 32 12.80 -18.56 -12.72
C ASP A 32 12.83 -17.02 -12.93
N LYS A 33 13.54 -16.59 -13.97
CA LYS A 33 13.72 -15.17 -14.35
C LYS A 33 12.87 -14.77 -15.54
N GLU A 34 12.25 -15.73 -16.23
CA GLU A 34 11.33 -15.49 -17.34
C GLU A 34 9.91 -15.32 -16.82
N ARG A 35 9.45 -16.21 -15.93
CA ARG A 35 8.12 -16.17 -15.35
C ARG A 35 8.16 -16.15 -13.83
N LEU A 36 7.40 -15.24 -13.22
CA LEU A 36 7.27 -15.20 -11.76
C LEU A 36 6.34 -16.33 -11.28
N GLY A 37 6.81 -17.18 -10.37
CA GLY A 37 6.00 -18.21 -9.69
C GLY A 37 5.47 -17.74 -8.33
N VAL A 38 6.10 -16.73 -7.73
CA VAL A 38 5.80 -16.21 -6.39
C VAL A 38 5.63 -14.70 -6.46
N TYR A 39 4.53 -14.20 -5.90
CA TYR A 39 4.33 -12.78 -5.64
C TYR A 39 4.39 -12.52 -4.12
N PRO A 40 5.42 -11.81 -3.63
CA PRO A 40 5.52 -11.49 -2.21
C PRO A 40 4.43 -10.49 -1.78
N GLY A 41 3.74 -10.79 -0.68
CA GLY A 41 2.83 -9.85 -0.02
C GLY A 41 3.57 -8.70 0.69
N SER A 42 2.83 -7.67 1.11
CA SER A 42 3.39 -6.47 1.75
C SER A 42 4.28 -6.75 2.98
N PRO A 43 4.01 -7.76 3.84
CA PRO A 43 4.92 -8.06 4.95
C PRO A 43 6.32 -8.48 4.48
N ALA A 44 6.41 -9.21 3.37
CA ALA A 44 7.68 -9.66 2.81
C ALA A 44 8.50 -8.51 2.22
N TRP A 45 7.84 -7.57 1.54
CA TRP A 45 8.45 -6.33 1.08
C TRP A 45 8.99 -5.50 2.24
N PHE A 46 8.21 -5.32 3.30
CA PHE A 46 8.64 -4.54 4.45
C PHE A 46 9.78 -5.21 5.20
N ARG A 47 9.73 -6.53 5.42
CA ARG A 47 10.83 -7.28 6.06
C ARG A 47 12.14 -7.12 5.30
N ARG A 48 12.12 -7.19 3.97
CA ARG A 48 13.32 -7.00 3.12
C ARG A 48 13.95 -5.61 3.31
N SER A 49 13.12 -4.60 3.57
CA SER A 49 13.55 -3.20 3.72
C SER A 49 13.90 -2.81 5.17
N LEU A 50 13.75 -3.70 6.15
CA LEU A 50 14.08 -3.42 7.55
C LEU A 50 15.59 -3.25 7.75
N ARG A 51 16.00 -2.16 8.40
CA ARG A 51 17.36 -1.94 8.85
C ARG A 51 17.64 -2.64 10.19
N ARG A 52 18.88 -2.56 10.65
CA ARG A 52 19.23 -2.94 12.03
C ARG A 52 18.52 -1.98 13.00
N GLY A 53 17.70 -2.54 13.89
CA GLY A 53 16.89 -1.77 14.86
C GLY A 53 15.45 -1.52 14.43
N ASP A 54 15.09 -1.76 13.16
CA ASP A 54 13.70 -1.69 12.73
C ASP A 54 12.94 -2.98 13.14
N SER A 55 11.64 -2.84 13.39
CA SER A 55 10.72 -3.96 13.68
C SER A 55 9.46 -3.84 12.84
N LEU A 56 8.89 -4.98 12.45
CA LEU A 56 7.64 -5.10 11.70
C LEU A 56 6.60 -5.79 12.57
N THR A 57 5.39 -5.23 12.65
CA THR A 57 4.21 -5.91 13.22
C THR A 57 3.14 -5.97 12.13
N ALA A 58 2.71 -7.18 11.78
CA ALA A 58 1.61 -7.44 10.87
C ALA A 58 0.40 -7.93 11.68
N PHE A 59 -0.79 -7.53 11.23
CA PHE A 59 -2.06 -7.94 11.80
C PHE A 59 -2.85 -8.68 10.73
N GLU A 60 -3.37 -9.85 11.08
CA GLU A 60 -4.20 -10.66 10.20
C GLU A 60 -5.38 -11.18 11.03
N LEU A 61 -6.61 -11.11 10.52
CA LEU A 61 -7.81 -11.63 11.20
C LEU A 61 -8.16 -13.04 10.76
N HIS A 62 -7.77 -13.45 9.56
CA HIS A 62 -8.10 -14.77 9.03
C HIS A 62 -7.18 -15.84 9.66
N PRO A 63 -7.72 -16.84 10.40
CA PRO A 63 -6.89 -17.78 11.16
C PRO A 63 -5.87 -18.56 10.31
N SER A 64 -6.29 -19.00 9.12
CA SER A 64 -5.42 -19.75 8.20
C SER A 64 -4.27 -18.89 7.67
N GLU A 65 -4.57 -17.64 7.30
CA GLU A 65 -3.57 -16.72 6.75
C GLU A 65 -2.61 -16.27 7.84
N SER A 66 -3.12 -16.01 9.05
CA SER A 66 -2.29 -15.69 10.22
C SER A 66 -1.31 -16.82 10.54
N GLY A 67 -1.71 -18.09 10.42
CA GLY A 67 -0.83 -19.24 10.63
C GLY A 67 0.31 -19.30 9.61
N GLN A 68 -0.01 -19.12 8.32
CA GLN A 68 0.99 -19.09 7.25
C GLN A 68 1.95 -17.90 7.40
N LEU A 69 1.40 -16.72 7.72
CA LEU A 69 2.17 -15.50 7.90
C LEU A 69 3.07 -15.59 9.14
N ALA A 70 2.59 -16.18 10.24
CA ALA A 70 3.38 -16.44 11.44
C ALA A 70 4.53 -17.43 11.18
N ASN A 71 4.27 -18.50 10.43
CA ASN A 71 5.30 -19.45 10.00
C ASN A 71 6.35 -18.78 9.10
N TRP A 72 5.94 -17.83 8.26
CA TRP A 72 6.87 -17.03 7.48
C TRP A 72 7.66 -16.03 8.33
N ALA A 73 7.05 -15.47 9.37
CA ALA A 73 7.62 -14.49 10.29
C ALA A 73 8.64 -15.08 11.29
N THR A 74 9.49 -15.99 10.83
CA THR A 74 10.60 -16.52 11.62
C THR A 74 11.64 -15.42 11.91
N GLY A 75 11.89 -15.17 13.21
CA GLY A 75 12.93 -14.27 13.69
C GLY A 75 12.41 -13.13 14.59
N ARG A 76 13.30 -12.53 15.39
CA ARG A 76 12.95 -11.59 16.47
C ARG A 76 12.39 -10.22 16.04
N ARG A 77 12.38 -9.91 14.74
CA ARG A 77 12.06 -8.55 14.22
C ARG A 77 10.71 -8.44 13.52
N VAL A 78 10.02 -9.56 13.30
CA VAL A 78 8.70 -9.60 12.68
C VAL A 78 7.75 -10.25 13.67
N ARG A 79 6.63 -9.57 13.96
CA ARG A 79 5.54 -10.11 14.77
C ARG A 79 4.30 -10.19 13.89
N VAL A 80 3.57 -11.28 14.05
CA VAL A 80 2.27 -11.48 13.41
C VAL A 80 1.27 -11.66 14.53
N LEU A 81 0.25 -10.81 14.54
CA LEU A 81 -0.79 -10.81 15.56
C LEU A 81 -2.10 -11.20 14.90
N HIS A 82 -2.73 -12.25 15.41
CA HIS A 82 -4.06 -12.68 15.00
C HIS A 82 -5.11 -11.75 15.62
N GLU A 83 -5.18 -10.51 15.12
CA GLU A 83 -6.00 -9.43 15.66
C GLU A 83 -6.52 -8.52 14.54
N ASP A 84 -7.58 -7.78 14.85
CA ASP A 84 -8.09 -6.67 14.02
C ASP A 84 -7.00 -5.61 13.84
N GLY A 85 -6.58 -5.39 12.59
CA GLY A 85 -5.45 -4.49 12.29
C GLY A 85 -5.71 -3.02 12.61
N LEU A 86 -6.95 -2.53 12.48
CA LEU A 86 -7.29 -1.15 12.81
C LEU A 86 -7.23 -0.91 14.32
N LYS A 87 -7.78 -1.85 15.11
CA LYS A 87 -7.69 -1.80 16.58
C LYS A 87 -6.26 -2.05 17.05
N GLY A 88 -5.58 -3.02 16.44
CA GLY A 88 -4.21 -3.40 16.72
C GLY A 88 -3.24 -2.25 16.52
N LEU A 89 -3.38 -1.50 15.42
CA LEU A 89 -2.62 -0.27 15.17
C LEU A 89 -2.74 0.71 16.33
N LEU A 90 -3.96 1.03 16.77
CA LEU A 90 -4.16 2.00 17.85
C LEU A 90 -3.59 1.54 19.20
N LYS A 91 -3.54 0.23 19.46
CA LYS A 91 -2.89 -0.34 20.65
C LYS A 91 -1.36 -0.21 20.61
N GLN A 92 -0.75 -0.22 19.43
CA GLN A 92 0.70 -0.08 19.25
C GLN A 92 1.19 1.39 19.26
N LEU A 93 0.29 2.35 19.42
CA LEU A 93 0.61 3.78 19.36
C LEU A 93 0.49 4.49 20.72
N PRO A 94 1.46 5.35 21.08
CA PRO A 94 2.60 5.81 20.26
C PRO A 94 3.72 4.75 20.10
N PRO A 95 4.50 4.79 19.01
CA PRO A 95 5.57 3.84 18.79
C PRO A 95 6.72 4.05 19.80
N VAL A 96 7.43 2.98 20.14
CA VAL A 96 8.62 3.03 21.03
C VAL A 96 9.75 3.85 20.40
N HIS A 97 9.88 3.80 19.07
CA HIS A 97 10.85 4.58 18.32
C HIS A 97 10.15 5.74 17.60
N PRO A 98 10.80 6.92 17.44
CA PRO A 98 10.19 8.13 16.86
C PRO A 98 10.05 8.07 15.33
N ARG A 99 9.94 6.87 14.75
CA ARG A 99 9.76 6.66 13.32
C ARG A 99 8.72 5.58 13.13
N LEU A 100 7.71 5.89 12.33
CA LEU A 100 6.59 5.01 12.07
C LEU A 100 6.23 5.08 10.58
N MET A 101 6.07 3.90 9.99
CA MET A 101 5.39 3.73 8.72
C MET A 101 4.26 2.74 8.92
N VAL A 102 3.07 3.06 8.44
CA VAL A 102 1.88 2.19 8.53
C VAL A 102 1.33 1.99 7.13
N LEU A 103 0.99 0.75 6.79
CA LEU A 103 0.13 0.42 5.67
C LEU A 103 -1.22 -0.06 6.23
N ILE A 104 -2.31 0.55 5.75
CA ILE A 104 -3.69 0.13 6.01
C ILE A 104 -4.26 -0.34 4.67
N ASP A 105 -4.54 -1.63 4.59
CA ASP A 105 -4.92 -2.33 3.35
C ASP A 105 -5.98 -3.40 3.67
N PRO A 106 -7.22 -3.00 3.98
CA PRO A 106 -8.30 -3.95 4.25
C PRO A 106 -8.91 -4.48 2.94
N SER A 107 -9.70 -5.54 3.02
CA SER A 107 -10.38 -6.12 1.85
C SER A 107 -11.52 -5.27 1.31
N TYR A 108 -12.09 -4.37 2.13
CA TYR A 108 -13.26 -3.55 1.80
C TYR A 108 -14.51 -4.37 1.44
N GLU A 109 -14.65 -5.56 2.03
CA GLU A 109 -15.83 -6.42 1.93
C GLU A 109 -17.05 -5.82 2.65
N VAL A 110 -16.81 -5.07 3.73
CA VAL A 110 -17.86 -4.43 4.53
C VAL A 110 -17.85 -2.93 4.26
N LYS A 111 -19.01 -2.37 3.88
CA LYS A 111 -19.12 -0.95 3.51
C LYS A 111 -18.64 0.02 4.59
N SER A 112 -18.75 -0.34 5.87
CA SER A 112 -18.29 0.50 6.98
C SER A 112 -16.76 0.63 7.05
N GLU A 113 -16.00 -0.27 6.41
CA GLU A 113 -14.54 -0.28 6.47
C GLU A 113 -13.93 1.03 5.94
N TYR A 114 -14.52 1.66 4.93
CA TYR A 114 -14.09 2.98 4.44
C TYR A 114 -14.12 4.04 5.56
N ALA A 115 -15.19 4.09 6.35
CA ALA A 115 -15.31 5.03 7.45
C ALA A 115 -14.42 4.65 8.64
N ASP A 116 -14.31 3.35 8.95
CA ASP A 116 -13.47 2.84 10.03
C ASP A 116 -11.98 3.10 9.76
N VAL A 117 -11.54 2.97 8.50
CA VAL A 117 -10.19 3.33 8.06
C VAL A 117 -9.93 4.82 8.24
N ALA A 118 -10.81 5.71 7.76
CA ALA A 118 -10.65 7.16 7.91
C ALA A 118 -10.53 7.56 9.39
N LYS A 119 -11.43 7.02 10.23
CA LYS A 119 -11.44 7.26 11.68
C LYS A 119 -10.17 6.75 12.36
N THR A 120 -9.69 5.57 11.97
CA THR A 120 -8.48 4.97 12.53
C THR A 120 -7.24 5.74 12.11
N LEU A 121 -7.15 6.13 10.83
CA LEU A 121 -6.07 6.97 10.31
C LEU A 121 -5.93 8.26 11.11
N LEU A 122 -7.04 8.99 11.32
CA LEU A 122 -7.04 10.23 12.10
C LEU A 122 -6.55 10.00 13.53
N LYS A 123 -7.06 8.99 14.23
CA LYS A 123 -6.64 8.65 15.60
C LYS A 123 -5.17 8.25 15.67
N ALA A 124 -4.70 7.48 14.69
CA ALA A 124 -3.32 7.04 14.62
C ALA A 124 -2.38 8.24 14.41
N TRP A 125 -2.72 9.13 13.47
CA TRP A 125 -1.97 10.36 13.22
C TRP A 125 -1.97 11.29 14.43
N GLN A 126 -3.08 11.44 15.16
CA GLN A 126 -3.11 12.24 16.39
C GLN A 126 -2.13 11.72 17.46
N LYS A 127 -1.93 10.40 17.53
CA LYS A 127 -0.96 9.76 18.45
C LYS A 127 0.48 9.85 17.94
N CYS A 128 0.71 9.95 16.63
CA CYS A 128 2.03 10.04 16.03
C CYS A 128 2.01 10.93 14.77
N ARG A 129 2.01 12.26 14.96
CA ARG A 129 1.79 13.24 13.88
C ARG A 129 2.84 13.23 12.77
N HIS A 130 4.03 12.72 13.05
CA HIS A 130 5.15 12.62 12.11
C HIS A 130 5.22 11.26 11.41
N GLY A 131 4.32 10.31 11.73
CA GLY A 131 4.27 9.02 11.06
C GLY A 131 3.91 9.15 9.59
N VAL A 132 4.43 8.24 8.77
CA VAL A 132 4.04 8.07 7.37
C VAL A 132 2.93 7.02 7.32
N TYR A 133 1.78 7.38 6.77
CA TYR A 133 0.63 6.48 6.69
C TYR A 133 0.23 6.28 5.24
N LEU A 134 0.14 5.02 4.83
CA LEU A 134 -0.32 4.59 3.52
C LEU A 134 -1.68 3.93 3.69
N VAL A 135 -2.65 4.34 2.89
CA VAL A 135 -3.98 3.71 2.85
C VAL A 135 -4.26 3.32 1.42
N TRP A 136 -4.27 2.02 1.13
CA TRP A 136 -4.74 1.51 -0.15
C TRP A 136 -6.27 1.46 -0.13
N PHE A 137 -6.92 1.75 -1.26
CA PHE A 137 -8.36 1.61 -1.39
C PHE A 137 -8.76 1.21 -2.83
N PRO A 138 -9.79 0.37 -3.01
CA PRO A 138 -10.30 0.04 -4.33
C PRO A 138 -11.25 1.12 -4.83
N ILE A 139 -11.23 1.36 -6.14
CA ILE A 139 -12.23 2.18 -6.83
C ILE A 139 -13.24 1.21 -7.42
N LEU A 140 -14.34 1.01 -6.69
CA LEU A 140 -15.45 0.16 -7.12
C LEU A 140 -16.53 1.00 -7.81
N THR A 141 -17.33 0.36 -8.67
CA THR A 141 -18.50 0.99 -9.33
C THR A 141 -19.53 1.57 -8.35
N THR A 142 -19.49 1.17 -7.07
CA THR A 142 -20.35 1.70 -6.00
C THR A 142 -19.94 3.10 -5.50
N GLY A 143 -18.72 3.56 -5.79
CA GLY A 143 -18.24 4.89 -5.41
C GLY A 143 -17.89 5.09 -3.93
N LEU A 144 -17.87 4.03 -3.10
CA LEU A 144 -17.67 4.14 -1.64
C LEU A 144 -16.32 4.77 -1.23
N HIS A 145 -15.29 4.67 -2.06
CA HIS A 145 -14.00 5.32 -1.85
C HIS A 145 -14.10 6.85 -1.72
N ALA A 146 -15.10 7.48 -2.33
CA ALA A 146 -15.34 8.91 -2.21
C ALA A 146 -15.62 9.33 -0.75
N ALA A 147 -16.33 8.48 0.03
CA ALA A 147 -16.61 8.74 1.44
C ALA A 147 -15.32 8.70 2.29
N LEU A 148 -14.40 7.78 2.00
CA LEU A 148 -13.08 7.73 2.63
C LEU A 148 -12.30 9.01 2.33
N LYS A 149 -12.20 9.42 1.06
CA LYS A 149 -11.48 10.64 0.65
C LYS A 149 -12.08 11.90 1.29
N GLN A 150 -13.41 11.99 1.33
CA GLN A 150 -14.10 13.12 1.93
C GLN A 150 -13.85 13.21 3.44
N ALA A 151 -13.98 12.09 4.16
CA ALA A 151 -13.72 12.03 5.60
C ALA A 151 -12.26 12.38 5.94
N VAL A 152 -11.31 12.00 5.09
CA VAL A 152 -9.90 12.40 5.23
C VAL A 152 -9.73 13.89 4.99
N LYS A 153 -10.32 14.43 3.91
CA LYS A 153 -10.22 15.86 3.54
C LYS A 153 -10.84 16.80 4.59
N GLU A 154 -11.92 16.39 5.24
CA GLU A 154 -12.60 17.15 6.31
C GLU A 154 -11.91 17.03 7.68
N SER A 155 -10.91 16.16 7.80
CA SER A 155 -10.17 15.96 9.04
C SER A 155 -9.06 17.00 9.23
N PRO A 156 -8.49 17.14 10.44
CA PRO A 156 -7.33 18.02 10.68
C PRO A 156 -5.99 17.44 10.16
N LEU A 157 -6.01 16.37 9.35
CA LEU A 157 -4.82 15.85 8.69
C LEU A 157 -4.18 16.92 7.80
N ARG A 158 -2.88 16.77 7.55
CA ARG A 158 -2.08 17.66 6.70
C ARG A 158 -1.20 16.80 5.80
N LYS A 159 -0.72 17.36 4.69
CA LYS A 159 0.22 16.68 3.77
C LYS A 159 -0.32 15.32 3.32
N VAL A 160 -1.50 15.31 2.70
CA VAL A 160 -2.11 14.06 2.21
C VAL A 160 -2.04 14.06 0.70
N TRP A 161 -1.15 13.25 0.17
CA TRP A 161 -1.02 13.00 -1.25
C TRP A 161 -1.90 11.81 -1.66
N CYS A 162 -2.49 11.87 -2.84
CA CYS A 162 -3.40 10.87 -3.38
C CYS A 162 -2.91 10.46 -4.77
N SER A 163 -2.79 9.15 -4.98
CA SER A 163 -2.62 8.55 -6.30
C SER A 163 -3.81 7.67 -6.60
N GLU A 164 -4.34 7.76 -7.82
CA GLU A 164 -5.34 6.83 -8.32
C GLU A 164 -4.91 6.29 -9.68
N ILE A 165 -5.25 5.03 -9.93
CA ILE A 165 -5.15 4.40 -11.24
C ILE A 165 -6.53 3.87 -11.63
N HIS A 166 -6.88 3.98 -12.91
CA HIS A 166 -8.16 3.58 -13.47
C HIS A 166 -7.94 2.72 -14.71
N LEU A 167 -8.62 1.58 -14.78
CA LEU A 167 -8.58 0.71 -15.95
C LEU A 167 -9.15 1.46 -17.16
N LYS A 168 -8.45 1.42 -18.29
CA LYS A 168 -8.95 2.02 -19.54
C LYS A 168 -10.22 1.33 -20.05
N THR A 169 -10.35 0.04 -19.78
CA THR A 169 -11.55 -0.77 -20.08
C THR A 169 -12.09 -1.32 -18.76
N PRO A 170 -12.84 -0.50 -17.99
CA PRO A 170 -13.36 -0.92 -16.70
C PRO A 170 -14.48 -1.96 -16.88
N PRO A 171 -14.62 -2.92 -15.94
CA PRO A 171 -15.75 -3.86 -15.96
C PRO A 171 -17.06 -3.14 -15.58
N GLU A 172 -18.20 -3.70 -16.00
CA GLU A 172 -19.54 -3.19 -15.60
C GLU A 172 -19.79 -3.31 -14.09
N ARG A 173 -19.16 -4.29 -13.44
CA ARG A 173 -19.25 -4.54 -11.99
C ARG A 173 -17.87 -4.87 -11.43
N GLY A 174 -17.63 -4.43 -10.20
CA GLY A 174 -16.40 -4.70 -9.47
C GLY A 174 -15.45 -3.51 -9.47
N MET A 175 -14.15 -3.81 -9.48
CA MET A 175 -13.09 -2.82 -9.36
C MET A 175 -12.74 -2.22 -10.72
N THR A 176 -12.89 -0.91 -10.83
CA THR A 176 -12.55 -0.11 -12.02
C THR A 176 -11.18 0.56 -11.88
N GLY A 177 -10.60 0.55 -10.68
CA GLY A 177 -9.32 1.16 -10.38
C GLY A 177 -8.91 0.94 -8.92
N SER A 178 -7.83 1.57 -8.50
CA SER A 178 -7.42 1.60 -7.09
C SER A 178 -6.69 2.90 -6.79
N GLY A 179 -6.60 3.24 -5.52
CA GLY A 179 -5.87 4.40 -5.07
C GLY A 179 -5.04 4.17 -3.83
N LEU A 180 -4.18 5.14 -3.56
CA LEU A 180 -3.27 5.19 -2.43
C LEU A 180 -3.29 6.60 -1.85
N LEU A 181 -3.72 6.73 -0.59
CA LEU A 181 -3.47 7.93 0.20
C LEU A 181 -2.14 7.78 0.93
N VAL A 182 -1.32 8.83 0.89
CA VAL A 182 -0.05 8.92 1.63
C VAL A 182 -0.06 10.17 2.49
N VAL A 183 -0.11 9.99 3.80
CA VAL A 183 0.03 11.06 4.79
C VAL A 183 1.49 11.25 5.14
N ASN A 184 1.94 12.50 5.15
CA ASN A 184 3.34 12.89 5.36
C ASN A 184 4.30 12.14 4.41
N PRO A 185 4.07 12.17 3.08
CA PRO A 185 4.98 11.51 2.16
C PRO A 185 6.41 12.06 2.33
N PRO A 186 7.45 11.22 2.21
CA PRO A 186 8.83 11.69 2.20
C PRO A 186 9.07 12.72 1.09
N TRP A 187 10.07 13.59 1.27
CA TRP A 187 10.40 14.59 0.26
C TRP A 187 10.72 13.95 -1.11
N GLY A 188 10.16 14.53 -2.18
CA GLY A 188 10.31 14.05 -3.55
C GLY A 188 9.55 12.76 -3.88
N PHE A 189 8.72 12.25 -2.97
CA PHE A 189 7.95 11.03 -3.18
C PHE A 189 6.97 11.15 -4.34
N ASP A 190 6.25 12.26 -4.45
CA ASP A 190 5.26 12.53 -5.50
C ASP A 190 5.87 12.47 -6.90
N GLY A 191 6.99 13.17 -7.13
CA GLY A 191 7.69 13.15 -8.41
C GLY A 191 8.28 11.78 -8.76
N ARG A 192 8.88 11.10 -7.78
CA ARG A 192 9.45 9.75 -7.95
C ARG A 192 8.39 8.70 -8.24
N PHE A 193 7.29 8.73 -7.49
CA PHE A 193 6.18 7.81 -7.68
C PHE A 193 5.48 8.06 -9.01
N SER A 194 5.23 9.32 -9.38
CA SER A 194 4.67 9.65 -10.70
C SER A 194 5.52 9.08 -11.83
N ALA A 195 6.85 9.28 -11.78
CA ALA A 195 7.75 8.74 -12.79
C ALA A 195 7.71 7.20 -12.86
N MET A 196 7.57 6.51 -11.73
CA MET A 196 7.38 5.05 -11.73
C MET A 196 6.05 4.66 -12.40
N ILE A 197 4.96 5.35 -12.08
CA ILE A 197 3.63 5.05 -12.63
C ILE A 197 3.57 5.36 -14.14
N ASP A 198 4.19 6.45 -14.59
CA ASP A 198 4.29 6.82 -16.01
C ASP A 198 4.94 5.71 -16.85
N ASP A 199 5.98 5.06 -16.33
CA ASP A 199 6.67 3.95 -17.01
C ASP A 199 5.73 2.77 -17.32
N ILE A 200 4.65 2.60 -16.54
CA ILE A 200 3.79 1.42 -16.59
C ILE A 200 2.34 1.72 -17.01
N ALA A 201 1.96 2.99 -17.18
CA ALA A 201 0.60 3.39 -17.55
C ALA A 201 0.23 3.07 -19.01
N GLY A 202 1.22 3.07 -19.91
CA GLY A 202 1.01 2.87 -21.35
C GLY A 202 0.38 1.51 -21.70
N ASP A 203 -0.27 1.43 -22.87
CA ASP A 203 -0.99 0.22 -23.32
C ASP A 203 -0.07 -1.01 -23.51
N GLN A 204 1.17 -0.73 -23.89
CA GLN A 204 2.24 -1.74 -24.02
C GLN A 204 2.72 -2.25 -22.65
N ALA A 205 2.44 -1.53 -21.56
CA ALA A 205 2.68 -1.91 -20.18
C ALA A 205 1.35 -2.29 -19.51
N LEU A 206 0.92 -1.69 -18.41
CA LEU A 206 -0.29 -2.13 -17.69
C LEU A 206 -1.61 -1.55 -18.23
N GLY A 207 -1.58 -0.52 -19.08
CA GLY A 207 -2.76 -0.03 -19.80
C GLY A 207 -3.84 0.58 -18.90
N PHE A 208 -3.48 1.59 -18.12
CA PHE A 208 -4.39 2.32 -17.25
C PHE A 208 -4.22 3.84 -17.43
N SER A 209 -5.19 4.62 -16.97
CA SER A 209 -5.00 6.05 -16.69
C SER A 209 -4.66 6.25 -15.21
N HIS A 210 -4.03 7.36 -14.86
CA HIS A 210 -3.69 7.67 -13.48
C HIS A 210 -3.82 9.16 -13.21
N GLU A 211 -4.10 9.50 -11.95
CA GLU A 211 -4.06 10.87 -11.45
C GLU A 211 -3.27 10.92 -10.13
N HIS A 212 -2.55 12.02 -9.94
CA HIS A 212 -1.79 12.28 -8.73
C HIS A 212 -2.09 13.71 -8.27
N ASN A 213 -2.51 13.87 -7.03
CA ASN A 213 -2.82 15.20 -6.49
C ASN A 213 -2.64 15.25 -4.97
N TRP A 214 -2.45 16.46 -4.45
CA TRP A 214 -2.58 16.70 -3.02
C TRP A 214 -4.07 16.75 -2.65
N LEU A 215 -4.54 15.76 -1.90
CA LEU A 215 -5.90 15.77 -1.33
C LEU A 215 -6.00 16.83 -0.22
N ILE A 216 -4.93 16.96 0.57
CA ILE A 216 -4.71 18.05 1.51
C ILE A 216 -3.32 18.62 1.23
N PRO A 217 -3.18 19.94 0.99
CA PRO A 217 -1.90 20.56 0.63
C PRO A 217 -0.77 20.25 1.62
N GLU A 218 0.45 20.34 1.09
CA GLU A 218 1.69 20.28 1.87
C GLU A 218 1.74 21.35 2.99
#